data_AF-A0A379XWF9-F1
#
_entry.id   AF-A0A379XWF9-F1
#
_cell.length_a   1.000
_cell.length_b   1.000
_cell.length_c   1.000
_cell.angle_alpha   90.00
_cell.angle_beta   90.00
_cell.angle_gamma   90.00
#
_symmetry.space_group_name_H-M   'P 1'
#
loop_
_entity.id
_entity.type
_entity.pdbx_description
1 polymer ?
#
loop_
_entity_poly.entity_id
_entity_poly.type
_entity_poly.pdbx_seq_one_letter_code
_entity_poly.pdbx_strand_id
1 'polypeptide(L)'
;MPELVQDYPDTYANMGIHDLGDKMFAWLRENNPGARLNAAYSTLPAAEITPRDAYNAIVNDNIEMVAIENLPGRIAANSVIPYPPGIPMLLSGEKLWR
;
A
#
# COMPACT_ATOMS: atom_id res chain seq x y z
N MET A 1 -9.07 -20.83 -14.13
CA MET A 1 -7.72 -20.28 -13.83
C MET A 1 -6.74 -21.45 -13.69
N PRO A 2 -6.28 -22.04 -14.81
CA PRO A 2 -5.40 -23.21 -14.76
C PRO A 2 -4.02 -22.92 -14.14
N GLU A 3 -3.45 -21.74 -14.41
CA GLU A 3 -2.14 -21.33 -13.88
C GLU A 3 -2.13 -21.23 -12.34
N LEU A 4 -3.13 -20.56 -11.73
CA LEU A 4 -3.21 -20.48 -10.25
C LEU A 4 -3.37 -21.86 -9.58
N VAL A 5 -4.05 -22.81 -10.24
CA VAL A 5 -4.18 -24.17 -9.72
C VAL A 5 -2.85 -24.91 -9.80
N GLN A 6 -2.05 -24.66 -10.83
CA GLN A 6 -0.71 -25.24 -10.95
C GLN A 6 0.26 -24.67 -9.92
N ASP A 7 0.22 -23.36 -9.70
CA ASP A 7 1.14 -22.68 -8.77
C ASP A 7 0.75 -22.91 -7.29
N TYR A 8 -0.54 -23.04 -6.99
CA TYR A 8 -1.06 -23.16 -5.62
C TYR A 8 -2.14 -24.26 -5.50
N PRO A 9 -1.79 -25.53 -5.78
CA PRO A 9 -2.76 -26.63 -5.84
C PRO A 9 -3.46 -26.87 -4.50
N ASP A 10 -2.75 -26.75 -3.38
CA ASP A 10 -3.32 -26.95 -2.03
C ASP A 10 -4.48 -26.00 -1.73
N THR A 11 -4.52 -24.83 -2.38
CA THR A 11 -5.56 -23.82 -2.17
C THR A 11 -6.68 -23.91 -3.21
N TYR A 12 -6.33 -24.13 -4.48
CA TYR A 12 -7.30 -23.96 -5.59
C TYR A 12 -7.72 -25.25 -6.30
N ALA A 13 -7.05 -26.40 -6.08
CA ALA A 13 -7.35 -27.63 -6.85
C ALA A 13 -8.79 -28.13 -6.68
N ASN A 14 -9.40 -27.90 -5.50
CA ASN A 14 -10.76 -28.30 -5.18
C ASN A 14 -11.73 -27.11 -5.03
N MET A 15 -11.38 -25.94 -5.57
CA MET A 15 -12.17 -24.71 -5.43
C MET A 15 -12.83 -24.33 -6.76
N GLY A 16 -14.16 -24.19 -6.75
CA GLY A 16 -14.90 -23.64 -7.89
C GLY A 16 -14.74 -22.11 -8.00
N ILE A 17 -15.05 -21.54 -9.16
CA ILE A 17 -15.04 -20.08 -9.35
C ILE A 17 -16.04 -19.36 -8.43
N HIS A 18 -17.16 -20.02 -8.11
CA HIS A 18 -18.16 -19.53 -7.16
C HIS A 18 -17.58 -19.46 -5.75
N ASP A 19 -16.97 -20.55 -5.28
CA ASP A 19 -16.35 -20.62 -3.95
C ASP A 19 -15.23 -19.59 -3.80
N LEU A 20 -14.44 -19.37 -4.86
CA LEU A 20 -13.43 -18.31 -4.90
C LEU A 20 -14.07 -16.93 -4.79
N GLY A 21 -15.13 -16.67 -5.55
CA GLY A 21 -15.90 -15.44 -5.48
C GLY A 21 -16.40 -15.16 -4.06
N ASP A 22 -17.06 -16.14 -3.45
CA ASP A 22 -17.56 -16.04 -2.08
C ASP A 22 -16.45 -15.75 -1.07
N LYS A 23 -15.30 -16.44 -1.19
CA LYS A 23 -14.13 -16.21 -0.33
C LYS A 23 -13.60 -14.78 -0.48
N MET A 24 -13.47 -14.28 -1.70
CA MET A 24 -13.02 -12.90 -1.96
C MET A 24 -14.01 -11.86 -1.42
N PHE A 25 -15.31 -12.06 -1.66
CA PHE A 25 -16.35 -11.14 -1.18
C PHE A 25 -16.49 -11.16 0.35
N ALA A 26 -16.35 -12.32 0.98
CA ALA A 26 -16.31 -12.43 2.44
C ALA A 26 -15.15 -11.61 3.02
N TRP A 27 -13.94 -11.76 2.46
CA TRP A 27 -12.77 -10.99 2.87
C TRP A 27 -12.96 -9.47 2.66
N LEU A 28 -13.50 -9.06 1.50
CA LEU A 28 -13.78 -7.64 1.22
C LEU A 28 -14.78 -7.04 2.21
N ARG A 29 -15.83 -7.79 2.56
CA ARG A 29 -16.85 -7.36 3.53
C ARG A 29 -16.27 -7.21 4.93
N GLU A 30 -15.47 -8.19 5.36
CA GLU A 30 -14.86 -8.21 6.68
C GLU A 30 -13.83 -7.08 6.85
N ASN A 31 -12.96 -6.89 5.87
CA ASN A 31 -11.84 -5.96 5.97
C ASN A 31 -12.18 -4.53 5.53
N ASN A 32 -13.26 -4.38 4.75
CA ASN A 32 -13.76 -3.12 4.22
C ASN A 32 -12.63 -2.17 3.75
N PRO A 33 -11.78 -2.61 2.81
CA PRO A 33 -10.60 -1.86 2.40
C PRO A 33 -10.95 -0.48 1.83
N GLY A 34 -12.13 -0.33 1.22
CA GLY A 34 -12.62 0.96 0.72
C GLY A 34 -12.77 2.00 1.84
N ALA A 35 -13.36 1.62 2.98
CA ALA A 35 -13.46 2.53 4.13
C ALA A 35 -12.08 2.89 4.71
N ARG A 36 -11.16 1.92 4.76
CA ARG A 36 -9.77 2.15 5.21
C ARG A 36 -9.01 3.10 4.29
N LEU A 37 -9.14 2.91 2.97
CA LEU A 37 -8.55 3.80 1.97
C LEU A 37 -9.16 5.21 2.09
N ASN A 38 -10.48 5.34 2.19
CA ASN A 38 -11.12 6.64 2.36
C ASN A 38 -10.62 7.37 3.61
N ALA A 39 -10.44 6.65 4.73
CA ALA A 39 -9.85 7.22 5.94
C ALA A 39 -8.40 7.66 5.70
N ALA A 40 -7.58 6.85 5.01
CA ALA A 40 -6.20 7.20 4.68
C ALA A 40 -6.10 8.47 3.82
N TYR A 41 -7.02 8.68 2.88
CA TYR A 41 -7.08 9.88 2.04
C TYR A 41 -7.81 11.08 2.68
N SER A 42 -8.44 10.91 3.85
CA SER A 42 -9.22 11.97 4.50
C SER A 42 -8.36 13.10 5.09
N THR A 43 -7.07 12.85 5.26
CA THR A 43 -6.10 13.81 5.79
C THR A 43 -4.92 13.91 4.84
N LEU A 44 -4.48 15.13 4.57
CA LEU A 44 -3.26 15.36 3.81
C LEU A 44 -2.03 15.25 4.73
N PRO A 45 -1.00 14.47 4.33
CA PRO A 45 0.28 14.46 5.00
C PRO A 45 0.92 15.85 5.06
N ALA A 46 1.75 16.11 6.08
CA ALA A 46 2.49 17.35 6.17
C ALA A 46 3.73 17.29 5.26
N ALA A 47 3.88 18.26 4.36
CA ALA A 47 5.09 18.44 3.56
C ALA A 47 6.20 19.07 4.44
N GLU A 48 7.11 18.24 4.96
CA GLU A 48 8.21 18.70 5.83
C GLU A 48 9.38 19.27 5.02
N ILE A 49 9.65 18.67 3.85
CA ILE A 49 10.67 19.12 2.91
C ILE A 49 10.13 19.10 1.48
N THR A 50 10.82 19.79 0.57
CA THR A 50 10.40 19.78 -0.84
C THR A 50 10.71 18.41 -1.48
N PRO A 51 9.97 17.99 -2.53
CA PRO A 51 10.31 16.80 -3.31
C PRO A 51 11.74 16.83 -3.87
N ARG A 52 12.26 18.03 -4.16
CA ARG A 52 13.65 18.22 -4.61
C ARG A 52 14.64 17.86 -3.51
N ASP A 53 14.39 18.29 -2.28
CA ASP A 53 15.26 17.99 -1.13
C ASP A 53 15.20 16.51 -0.77
N ALA A 54 14.01 15.89 -0.84
CA ALA A 54 13.85 14.45 -0.69
C ALA A 54 14.65 13.67 -1.75
N TYR A 55 14.59 14.11 -3.02
CA TYR A 55 15.40 13.54 -4.10
C TYR A 55 16.91 13.70 -3.84
N ASN A 56 17.34 14.89 -3.40
CA ASN A 56 18.74 15.11 -3.04
C ASN A 56 19.20 14.19 -1.89
N ALA A 57 18.33 13.90 -0.91
CA ALA A 57 18.63 12.95 0.15
C ALA A 57 18.85 11.54 -0.40
N ILE A 58 18.06 11.10 -1.38
CA ILE A 58 18.27 9.82 -2.09
C ILE A 58 19.61 9.80 -2.81
N VAL A 59 19.93 10.85 -3.57
CA VAL A 59 21.20 10.93 -4.34
C VAL A 59 22.43 10.91 -3.44
N ASN A 60 22.33 11.51 -2.26
CA ASN A 60 23.41 11.55 -1.28
C ASN A 60 23.45 10.33 -0.34
N ASP A 61 22.66 9.29 -0.62
CA ASP A 61 22.53 8.08 0.22
C ASP A 61 22.15 8.38 1.69
N ASN A 62 21.43 9.49 1.91
CA ASN A 62 20.91 9.90 3.21
C ASN A 62 19.48 9.39 3.40
N ILE A 63 19.29 8.08 3.20
CA ILE A 63 18.01 7.39 3.31
C ILE A 63 18.21 6.04 4.02
N GLU A 64 17.14 5.51 4.60
CA GLU A 64 17.14 4.18 5.21
C GLU A 64 15.93 3.38 4.75
N MET A 65 16.11 2.06 4.65
CA MET A 65 15.00 1.12 4.46
C MET A 65 14.35 0.83 5.81
N VAL A 66 13.06 1.12 5.93
CA VAL A 66 12.32 1.01 7.20
C VAL A 66 11.14 0.07 7.02
N ALA A 67 10.92 -0.81 7.99
CA ALA A 67 9.74 -1.68 8.04
C ALA A 67 8.47 -0.87 8.25
N ILE A 68 7.33 -1.34 7.74
CA ILE A 68 6.07 -0.56 7.66
C ILE A 68 5.57 -0.09 9.04
N GLU A 69 5.76 -0.90 10.07
CA GLU A 69 5.42 -0.63 11.46
C GLU A 69 6.20 0.54 12.07
N ASN A 70 7.37 0.84 11.52
CA ASN A 70 8.30 1.86 12.02
C ASN A 70 8.25 3.16 11.20
N LEU A 71 7.39 3.24 10.20
CA LEU A 71 7.23 4.41 9.34
C LEU A 71 6.61 5.67 9.99
N PRO A 72 5.70 5.59 10.99
CA PRO A 72 5.06 6.79 11.56
C PRO A 72 6.07 7.85 12.00
N GLY A 73 5.81 9.11 11.63
CA GLY A 73 6.67 10.25 11.97
C GLY A 73 7.94 10.42 11.12
N ARG A 74 8.23 9.53 10.16
CA ARG A 74 9.37 9.69 9.23
C ARG A 74 8.97 10.44 7.96
N ILE A 75 9.97 10.90 7.21
CA ILE A 75 9.78 11.56 5.92
C ILE A 75 9.90 10.53 4.81
N ALA A 76 8.93 10.50 3.90
CA ALA A 76 8.94 9.62 2.74
C ALA A 76 10.05 10.05 1.77
N ALA A 77 11.00 9.15 1.50
CA ALA A 77 11.97 9.36 0.43
C ALA A 77 11.30 9.23 -0.95
N ASN A 78 10.47 8.20 -1.13
CA ASN A 78 9.75 7.92 -2.38
C ASN A 78 8.23 8.11 -2.19
N SER A 79 7.54 8.40 -3.29
CA SER A 79 6.07 8.45 -3.30
C SER A 79 5.45 7.06 -3.13
N VAL A 80 4.33 6.99 -2.41
CA VAL A 80 3.56 5.76 -2.18
C VAL A 80 2.22 5.86 -2.90
N ILE A 81 1.97 4.92 -3.81
CA ILE A 81 0.79 4.89 -4.70
C ILE A 81 0.11 3.52 -4.55
N PRO A 82 -0.94 3.39 -3.73
CA PRO A 82 -1.65 2.12 -3.56
C PRO A 82 -2.57 1.81 -4.76
N TYR A 83 -2.70 0.53 -5.10
CA TYR A 83 -3.64 0.04 -6.11
C TYR A 83 -4.67 -0.91 -5.46
N PRO A 84 -5.98 -0.59 -5.53
CA PRO A 84 -6.59 0.69 -5.93
C PRO A 84 -6.35 1.80 -4.89
N PRO A 85 -6.50 3.12 -5.23
CA PRO A 85 -7.08 3.69 -6.45
C PRO A 85 -6.06 4.02 -7.57
N GLY A 86 -4.77 3.88 -7.33
CA GLY A 86 -3.72 4.27 -8.28
C GLY A 86 -3.41 5.77 -8.29
N ILE A 87 -3.75 6.49 -7.22
CA ILE A 87 -3.36 7.90 -7.01
C ILE A 87 -2.33 8.00 -5.88
N PRO A 88 -1.48 9.06 -5.86
CA PRO A 88 -0.52 9.25 -4.77
C PRO A 88 -1.21 9.41 -3.43
N MET A 89 -0.84 8.54 -2.47
CA MET A 89 -1.24 8.66 -1.07
C MET A 89 -0.20 9.47 -0.27
N LEU A 90 1.08 9.33 -0.63
CA LEU A 90 2.19 10.09 -0.09
C LEU A 90 3.10 10.53 -1.24
N LEU A 91 3.60 11.75 -1.16
CA LEU A 91 4.65 12.29 -2.01
C LEU A 91 5.99 12.29 -1.27
N SER A 92 7.08 12.24 -2.03
CA SER A 92 8.43 12.41 -1.49
C SER A 92 8.55 13.74 -0.74
N GLY A 93 9.08 13.70 0.48
CA GLY A 93 9.22 14.86 1.36
C GLY A 93 8.03 15.07 2.32
N GLU A 94 6.95 14.31 2.16
CA GLU A 94 5.85 14.29 3.10
C GLU A 94 6.14 13.37 4.30
N LYS A 95 5.60 13.75 5.45
CA LYS A 95 5.70 12.97 6.68
C LYS A 95 4.61 11.93 6.77
N LEU A 96 5.01 10.70 7.03
CA LEU A 96 4.09 9.62 7.34
C LEU A 96 3.42 9.94 8.69
N TRP A 97 2.11 9.70 8.72
CA TRP A 97 1.16 9.99 9.81
C TRP A 97 1.75 9.96 11.22
N ARG A 98 1.19 10.83 12.08
CA ARG A 98 1.35 10.74 13.54
C ARG A 98 0.53 9.60 14.11
#